data_AF-B7BGB5-F1
#
_entry.id   AF-B7BGB5-F1
#
_cell.length_a   1.000
_cell.length_b   1.000
_cell.length_c   1.000
_cell.angle_alpha   90.00
_cell.angle_beta   90.00
_cell.angle_gamma   90.00
#
_symmetry.space_group_name_H-M   'P 1'
#
loop_
_entity.id
_entity.type
_entity.pdbx_description
1 polymer ?
#
loop_
_entity_poly.entity_id
_entity_poly.type
_entity_poly.pdbx_seq_one_letter_code
_entity_poly.pdbx_strand_id
1 'polypeptide(L)'
;MIDVLYYMYYLFYLKKLKDTEPHVRTIWGISFLFFCVAIGGLNLIWVVLFSKMVNFWIMMAFFPLIILIMYVIYYRSGKGQYIVEHKKPLFRNSMFLSICFAIVFTFLCVSLLVIVPVLIRPILQLY
;
A
#
# COMPACT_ATOMS: atom_id res chain seq x y z
N MET A 1 5.62 -8.94 8.64
CA MET A 1 4.83 -9.16 7.40
C MET A 1 5.04 -8.04 6.39
N ILE A 2 4.91 -6.76 6.76
CA ILE A 2 5.19 -5.64 5.85
C ILE A 2 6.64 -5.67 5.32
N ASP A 3 7.63 -6.03 6.14
CA ASP A 3 9.02 -6.20 5.67
C ASP A 3 9.15 -7.25 4.55
N VAL A 4 8.29 -8.29 4.53
CA VAL A 4 8.27 -9.29 3.44
C VAL A 4 7.74 -8.64 2.17
N LEU A 5 6.68 -7.83 2.26
CA LEU A 5 6.19 -7.04 1.13
C LEU A 5 7.30 -6.13 0.61
N TYR A 6 7.92 -5.32 1.48
CA TYR A 6 9.03 -4.45 1.13
C TYR A 6 10.13 -5.19 0.38
N TYR A 7 10.57 -6.33 0.90
CA TYR A 7 11.59 -7.14 0.25
C TYR A 7 11.15 -7.68 -1.12
N MET A 8 9.91 -8.16 -1.25
CA MET A 8 9.38 -8.68 -2.52
C MET A 8 9.21 -7.58 -3.57
N TYR A 9 8.67 -6.40 -3.21
CA TYR A 9 8.57 -5.25 -4.11
C TYR A 9 9.94 -4.76 -4.53
N TYR A 10 10.89 -4.67 -3.60
CA TYR A 10 12.28 -4.32 -3.91
C TYR A 10 12.89 -5.28 -4.93
N LEU A 11 12.76 -6.59 -4.72
CA LEU A 11 13.24 -7.59 -5.66
C LEU A 11 12.55 -7.50 -7.03
N PHE A 12 11.26 -7.17 -7.06
CA PHE A 12 10.53 -6.95 -8.31
C PHE A 12 11.08 -5.73 -9.07
N TYR A 13 11.24 -4.59 -8.41
CA TYR A 13 11.79 -3.38 -9.02
C TYR A 13 13.24 -3.57 -9.47
N LEU A 14 14.06 -4.24 -8.67
CA LEU A 14 15.45 -4.53 -8.99
C LEU A 14 15.59 -5.53 -10.15
N LYS A 15 14.91 -6.68 -10.09
CA LYS A 15 15.17 -7.81 -11.01
C LYS A 15 14.29 -7.80 -12.26
N LYS A 16 13.03 -7.37 -12.15
CA LYS A 16 12.08 -7.39 -13.27
C LYS A 16 12.06 -6.05 -14.02
N LEU A 17 12.05 -4.95 -13.29
CA LEU A 17 12.03 -3.60 -13.87
C LEU A 17 13.44 -3.01 -14.09
N LYS A 18 14.48 -3.60 -13.49
CA LYS A 18 15.88 -3.14 -13.58
C LYS A 18 16.01 -1.65 -13.27
N ASP A 19 15.29 -1.21 -12.25
CA ASP A 19 15.29 0.19 -11.83
C ASP A 19 16.65 0.60 -11.26
N THR A 20 17.05 1.85 -11.50
CA THR A 20 18.28 2.44 -10.95
C THR A 20 18.15 2.75 -9.47
N GLU A 21 16.92 3.07 -9.01
CA GLU A 21 16.65 3.42 -7.61
C GLU A 21 15.53 2.55 -6.99
N PRO A 22 15.76 1.23 -6.83
CA PRO A 22 14.73 0.29 -6.44
C PRO A 22 14.17 0.59 -5.03
N HIS A 23 14.96 1.17 -4.12
CA HIS A 23 14.47 1.56 -2.79
C HIS A 23 13.41 2.65 -2.86
N VAL A 24 13.65 3.70 -3.65
CA VAL A 24 12.72 4.81 -3.81
C VAL A 24 11.44 4.27 -4.43
N ARG A 25 11.53 3.52 -5.53
CA ARG A 25 10.33 2.97 -6.20
C ARG A 25 9.56 1.99 -5.33
N THR A 26 10.24 1.22 -4.48
CA THR A 26 9.58 0.36 -3.48
C THR A 26 8.76 1.18 -2.50
N ILE A 27 9.30 2.30 -1.99
CA ILE A 27 8.59 3.19 -1.08
C ILE A 27 7.35 3.78 -1.78
N TRP A 28 7.49 4.25 -3.02
CA TRP A 28 6.35 4.75 -3.80
C TRP A 28 5.27 3.70 -4.00
N GLY A 29 5.64 2.49 -4.44
CA GLY A 29 4.69 1.40 -4.69
C GLY A 29 3.96 0.97 -3.42
N ILE A 30 4.68 0.83 -2.31
CA ILE A 30 4.06 0.47 -1.02
C ILE A 30 3.18 1.60 -0.49
N SER A 31 3.62 2.85 -0.60
CA SER A 31 2.82 4.01 -0.18
C SER A 31 1.49 4.08 -0.93
N PHE A 32 1.51 3.79 -2.24
CA PHE A 32 0.28 3.72 -3.04
C PHE A 32 -0.68 2.64 -2.54
N LEU A 33 -0.18 1.44 -2.21
CA LEU A 33 -1.05 0.37 -1.71
C LEU A 33 -1.67 0.72 -0.35
N PHE A 34 -0.87 1.28 0.56
CA PHE A 34 -1.37 1.76 1.85
C PHE A 34 -2.37 2.90 1.70
N PHE A 35 -2.17 3.77 0.71
CA PHE A 35 -3.11 4.84 0.38
C PHE A 35 -4.47 4.29 -0.07
N CYS A 36 -4.50 3.28 -0.95
CA CYS A 36 -5.74 2.63 -1.37
C CYS A 36 -6.52 2.06 -0.18
N VAL A 37 -5.83 1.39 0.75
CA VAL A 37 -6.44 0.83 1.97
C VAL A 37 -6.94 1.95 2.89
N ALA A 38 -6.12 2.98 3.12
CA ALA A 38 -6.44 4.08 4.02
C ALA A 38 -7.67 4.87 3.54
N ILE A 39 -7.72 5.25 2.26
CA ILE A 39 -8.86 5.96 1.68
C ILE A 39 -10.09 5.07 1.57
N GLY A 40 -9.92 3.81 1.17
CA GLY A 40 -11.02 2.86 1.10
C GLY A 40 -11.71 2.71 2.46
N GLY A 41 -10.91 2.49 3.52
CA GLY A 41 -11.42 2.41 4.88
C GLY A 41 -12.03 3.72 5.38
N LEU A 42 -11.36 4.85 5.15
CA LEU A 42 -11.84 6.16 5.58
C LEU A 42 -13.20 6.49 4.95
N ASN A 43 -13.37 6.24 3.65
CA ASN A 43 -14.64 6.47 2.97
C ASN A 43 -15.79 5.61 3.50
N LEU A 44 -15.53 4.32 3.75
CA LEU A 44 -16.55 3.44 4.33
C LEU A 44 -17.02 3.95 5.69
N ILE A 45 -16.09 4.31 6.56
CA ILE A 45 -16.41 4.85 7.89
C ILE A 45 -17.18 6.17 7.76
N TRP A 46 -16.71 7.07 6.89
CA TRP A 46 -17.31 8.39 6.72
C TRP A 46 -18.75 8.33 6.19
N VAL A 47 -19.00 7.42 5.25
CA VAL A 47 -20.34 7.22 4.69
C VAL A 47 -21.29 6.59 5.70
N VAL A 48 -20.83 5.64 6.52
CA VAL A 48 -21.68 5.05 7.56
C VAL A 48 -22.06 6.07 8.64
N LEU A 49 -21.16 6.99 8.99
CA LEU A 49 -21.40 7.97 10.05
C LEU A 49 -22.13 9.23 9.58
N PHE A 50 -21.84 9.72 8.38
CA PHE A 50 -22.30 11.03 7.89
C PHE A 50 -23.11 10.96 6.60
N SER A 51 -23.35 9.77 6.06
CA SER A 51 -24.04 9.54 4.77
C SER A 51 -23.46 10.37 3.61
N LYS A 52 -22.16 10.65 3.66
CA LYS A 52 -21.46 11.49 2.68
C LYS A 52 -20.07 10.96 2.40
N MET A 53 -19.60 11.17 1.17
CA MET A 53 -18.20 10.90 0.79
C MET A 53 -17.25 11.92 1.40
N VAL A 54 -16.02 11.49 1.70
CA VAL A 54 -14.95 12.41 2.09
C VAL A 54 -14.66 13.37 0.94
N ASN A 55 -14.24 14.59 1.24
CA ASN A 55 -13.85 15.54 0.22
C ASN A 55 -12.62 15.04 -0.56
N PHE A 56 -12.65 15.12 -1.88
CA PHE A 56 -11.54 14.76 -2.76
C PHE A 56 -10.22 15.42 -2.35
N TRP A 57 -10.23 16.69 -1.96
CA TRP A 57 -9.02 17.40 -1.53
C TRP A 57 -8.40 16.80 -0.26
N ILE A 58 -9.25 16.37 0.68
CA ILE A 58 -8.82 15.72 1.91
C ILE A 58 -8.22 14.35 1.59
N MET A 59 -8.85 13.58 0.70
CA MET A 59 -8.31 12.30 0.21
C MET A 59 -6.91 12.48 -0.38
N MET A 60 -6.73 13.46 -1.28
CA MET A 60 -5.45 13.70 -1.93
C MET A 60 -4.37 14.14 -0.94
N ALA A 61 -4.72 14.85 0.13
CA ALA A 61 -3.79 15.26 1.17
C ALA A 61 -3.20 14.08 1.97
N PHE A 62 -3.90 12.93 2.06
CA PHE A 62 -3.37 11.74 2.72
C PHE A 62 -2.22 11.09 1.95
N PHE A 63 -2.15 11.26 0.63
CA PHE A 63 -1.12 10.62 -0.19
C PHE A 63 0.31 11.07 0.17
N PRO A 64 0.66 12.38 0.16
CA PRO A 64 1.99 12.82 0.54
C PRO A 64 2.31 12.51 2.01
N LEU A 65 1.30 12.48 2.89
CA LEU A 65 1.48 12.13 4.29
C LEU A 65 1.89 10.66 4.46
N ILE A 66 1.28 9.74 3.72
CA ILE A 66 1.66 8.32 3.72
C ILE A 66 3.06 8.13 3.14
N ILE A 67 3.38 8.81 2.04
CA ILE A 67 4.73 8.76 1.45
C ILE A 67 5.77 9.24 2.45
N LEU A 68 5.51 10.36 3.14
CA LEU A 68 6.41 10.91 4.16
C LEU A 68 6.64 9.91 5.30
N ILE A 69 5.58 9.27 5.80
CA ILE A 69 5.67 8.24 6.84
C ILE A 69 6.53 7.06 6.36
N MET A 70 6.27 6.54 5.15
CA MET A 70 7.02 5.42 4.59
C MET A 70 8.49 5.78 4.34
N TYR A 71 8.75 7.00 3.87
CA TYR A 71 10.09 7.53 3.70
C TYR A 71 10.85 7.58 5.03
N VAL A 72 10.24 8.10 6.10
CA VAL A 72 10.87 8.14 7.42
C VAL A 72 11.15 6.73 7.94
N ILE A 73 10.19 5.81 7.79
CA ILE A 73 10.29 4.45 8.33
C ILE A 73 11.30 3.58 7.57
N TYR A 74 11.40 3.70 6.24
CA TYR A 74 12.21 2.78 5.43
C TYR A 74 13.50 3.39 4.90
N TYR A 75 13.48 4.68 4.54
CA TYR A 75 14.66 5.35 3.99
C TYR A 75 15.46 6.03 5.10
N ARG A 76 14.86 6.97 5.83
CA ARG A 76 15.56 7.78 6.84
C ARG A 76 16.11 6.94 8.00
N SER A 77 15.40 5.88 8.41
CA SER A 77 15.82 4.99 9.49
C SER A 77 16.89 3.96 9.08
N GLY A 78 17.20 3.83 7.78
CA GLY A 78 18.04 2.76 7.24
C GLY A 78 17.40 1.37 7.24
N LYS A 79 16.17 1.22 7.76
CA LYS A 79 15.49 -0.09 7.89
C LYS A 79 15.30 -0.78 6.54
N GLY A 80 15.05 -0.04 5.47
CA GLY A 80 14.87 -0.59 4.13
C GLY A 80 16.12 -1.31 3.61
N GLN A 81 17.31 -0.74 3.83
CA GLN A 81 18.59 -1.36 3.48
C GLN A 81 18.84 -2.60 4.34
N TYR A 82 18.63 -2.49 5.65
CA TYR A 82 18.78 -3.61 6.59
C TYR A 82 17.90 -4.82 6.21
N ILE A 83 16.65 -4.57 5.79
CA ILE A 83 15.74 -5.64 5.36
C ILE A 83 16.28 -6.40 4.16
N VAL A 84 16.83 -5.69 3.17
CA VAL A 84 17.31 -6.27 1.91
C VAL A 84 18.62 -7.02 2.11
N GLU A 85 19.54 -6.45 2.87
CA GLU A 85 20.90 -6.98 3.00
C GLU A 85 20.99 -8.09 4.05
N HIS A 86 20.37 -7.89 5.20
CA HIS A 86 20.57 -8.72 6.38
C HIS A 86 19.38 -9.66 6.63
N LYS A 87 18.16 -9.11 6.66
CA LYS A 87 16.98 -9.87 7.10
C LYS A 87 16.44 -10.83 6.05
N LYS A 88 16.41 -10.41 4.78
CA LYS A 88 15.85 -11.14 3.62
C LYS A 88 14.58 -11.92 3.97
N PRO A 89 13.55 -11.24 4.52
CA PRO A 89 12.43 -11.92 5.15
C PRO A 89 11.58 -12.67 4.13
N LEU A 90 11.25 -13.92 4.44
CA LEU A 90 10.40 -14.78 3.63
C LEU A 90 9.17 -15.20 4.44
N PHE A 91 8.01 -15.25 3.79
CA PHE A 91 6.79 -15.77 4.36
C PHE A 91 6.89 -17.30 4.51
N ARG A 92 6.87 -17.80 5.75
CA ARG A 92 7.08 -19.21 6.10
C ARG A 92 8.32 -19.83 5.41
N ASN A 93 9.40 -19.05 5.30
CA ASN A 93 10.64 -19.47 4.64
C ASN A 93 10.50 -19.88 3.15
N SER A 94 9.37 -19.59 2.50
CA SER A 94 9.13 -19.91 1.09
C SER A 94 9.07 -18.66 0.23
N MET A 95 9.93 -18.60 -0.78
CA MET A 95 9.94 -17.51 -1.77
C MET A 95 8.64 -17.48 -2.58
N PHE A 96 8.16 -18.64 -3.03
CA PHE A 96 6.92 -18.74 -3.79
C PHE A 96 5.73 -18.21 -3.00
N LEU A 97 5.63 -18.59 -1.72
CA LEU A 97 4.54 -18.15 -0.85
C LEU A 97 4.59 -16.64 -0.59
N SER A 98 5.79 -16.07 -0.49
CA SER A 98 6.00 -14.62 -0.33
C SER A 98 5.56 -13.84 -1.57
N ILE A 99 5.86 -14.35 -2.77
CA ILE A 99 5.46 -13.75 -4.04
C ILE A 99 3.94 -13.82 -4.19
N CYS A 100 3.35 -15.00 -3.95
CA CYS A 100 1.90 -15.18 -4.01
C CYS A 100 1.19 -14.22 -3.04
N PHE A 101 1.69 -14.13 -1.81
CA PHE A 101 1.19 -13.17 -0.82
C PHE A 101 1.29 -11.72 -1.31
N ALA A 102 2.42 -11.31 -1.88
CA ALA A 102 2.60 -9.96 -2.40
C ALA A 102 1.58 -9.65 -3.52
N ILE A 103 1.40 -10.56 -4.48
CA ILE A 103 0.46 -10.42 -5.60
C ILE A 103 -0.98 -10.34 -5.12
N VAL A 104 -1.41 -11.26 -4.25
CA VAL A 104 -2.76 -11.27 -3.69
C VAL A 104 -3.01 -9.98 -2.91
N PHE A 105 -2.02 -9.54 -2.13
CA PHE A 105 -2.11 -8.28 -1.39
C PHE A 105 -2.22 -7.07 -2.33
N THR A 106 -1.44 -7.01 -3.41
CA THR A 106 -1.56 -5.95 -4.43
C THR A 106 -2.97 -5.92 -5.01
N PHE A 107 -3.46 -7.08 -5.46
CA PHE A 107 -4.76 -7.20 -6.11
C PHE A 107 -5.89 -6.79 -5.16
N LEU A 108 -5.81 -7.21 -3.89
CA LEU A 108 -6.76 -6.82 -2.86
C LEU A 108 -6.72 -5.30 -2.60
N CYS A 109 -5.55 -4.68 -2.50
CA CYS A 109 -5.47 -3.23 -2.28
C CYS A 109 -6.01 -2.42 -3.46
N VAL A 110 -5.71 -2.83 -4.69
CA VAL A 110 -6.17 -2.14 -5.91
C VAL A 110 -7.67 -2.35 -6.12
N SER A 111 -8.20 -3.54 -5.83
CA SER A 111 -9.64 -3.81 -5.98
C SER A 111 -10.49 -2.95 -5.04
N LEU A 112 -9.98 -2.56 -3.87
CA LEU A 112 -10.66 -1.63 -2.96
C LEU A 112 -11.00 -0.29 -3.62
N LEU A 113 -10.22 0.18 -4.60
CA LEU A 113 -10.53 1.42 -5.33
C LEU A 113 -11.85 1.32 -6.11
N VAL A 114 -12.27 0.11 -6.49
CA VAL A 114 -13.51 -0.14 -7.23
C VAL A 114 -14.62 -0.61 -6.30
N ILE A 115 -14.30 -1.55 -5.40
CA ILE A 115 -15.27 -2.16 -4.49
C ILE A 115 -15.87 -1.11 -3.55
N VAL A 116 -15.05 -0.23 -2.99
CA VAL A 116 -15.53 0.75 -2.00
C VAL A 116 -16.55 1.72 -2.60
N PRO A 117 -16.31 2.38 -3.75
CA PRO A 117 -17.33 3.20 -4.40
C PRO A 117 -18.61 2.44 -4.75
N VAL A 118 -18.49 1.19 -5.20
CA VAL A 118 -19.65 0.34 -5.53
C VAL A 118 -20.50 0.05 -4.29
N LEU A 119 -19.86 -0.25 -3.15
CA LEU A 119 -20.54 -0.50 -1.87
C LEU A 119 -21.18 0.77 -1.28
N ILE A 120 -20.53 1.91 -1.45
CA ILE A 120 -20.98 3.19 -0.91
C ILE A 120 -22.18 3.76 -1.68
N ARG A 121 -22.23 3.54 -3.00
CA ARG A 121 -23.28 4.08 -3.89
C ARG A 121 -24.71 3.86 -3.39
N PRO A 122 -25.14 2.65 -2.99
CA PRO A 122 -26.50 2.44 -2.49
C PRO A 122 -26.78 3.20 -1.18
N ILE A 123 -25.78 3.33 -0.30
CA ILE A 123 -25.95 4.03 0.99
C ILE A 123 -26.17 5.53 0.77
N LEU A 124 -25.43 6.12 -0.19
CA LEU A 124 -25.61 7.52 -0.59
C LEU A 124 -26.92 7.80 -1.33
N GLN A 125 -27.61 6.77 -1.84
CA GLN A 125 -28.90 6.94 -2.54
C GLN A 125 -30.09 6.80 -1.60
N LEU A 126 -29.87 6.31 -0.38
CA LEU A 126 -30.90 6.17 0.66
C LEU A 126 -31.13 7.48 1.44
N TYR A 127 -30.22 8.45 1.31
CA TYR A 127 -30.23 9.75 2.00
C TYR A 127 -30.03 10.88 0.98
#